data_AF-A0A7J5AZ09-F1
#
_entry.id   AF-A0A7J5AZ09-F1
#
_cell.length_a   1.000
_cell.length_b   1.000
_cell.length_c   1.000
_cell.angle_alpha   90.00
_cell.angle_beta   90.00
_cell.angle_gamma   90.00
#
_symmetry.space_group_name_H-M   'P 1'
#
loop_
_entity.id
_entity.type
_entity.pdbx_description
1 polymer ?
#
loop_
_entity_poly.entity_id
_entity_poly.type
_entity_poly.pdbx_seq_one_letter_code
_entity_poly.pdbx_strand_id
1 'polypeptide(L)'
;MTEEPKNDERVEPAEPADDYDPMIYDAMREAANRLGGLYMERWHQARTTEERDLWLQKNIAVSLEADAVDSYSLAEVQAKRAELVRRFEAEDRRA
;
A
#
# COMPACT_ATOMS: atom_id res chain seq x y z
N MET A 1 -14.53 -56.47 -28.49
CA MET A 1 -14.82 -55.90 -27.17
C MET A 1 -13.74 -54.86 -26.93
N THR A 2 -14.09 -53.59 -27.13
CA THR A 2 -13.21 -52.44 -27.11
C THR A 2 -12.97 -52.03 -25.67
N GLU A 3 -11.71 -51.99 -25.22
CA GLU A 3 -11.33 -51.40 -23.93
C GLU A 3 -11.33 -49.87 -24.07
N GLU A 4 -12.23 -49.20 -23.37
CA GLU A 4 -12.21 -47.74 -23.21
C GLU A 4 -11.18 -47.35 -22.13
N PRO A 5 -10.22 -46.47 -22.41
CA PRO A 5 -9.38 -45.91 -21.35
C PRO A 5 -10.20 -44.90 -20.55
N LYS A 6 -10.33 -45.16 -19.24
CA LYS A 6 -10.89 -44.20 -18.29
C LYS A 6 -9.92 -43.02 -18.15
N ASN A 7 -10.21 -41.92 -18.83
CA ASN A 7 -9.63 -40.62 -18.54
C ASN A 7 -10.11 -40.17 -17.17
N ASP A 8 -9.34 -40.50 -16.13
CA ASP A 8 -9.45 -39.90 -14.80
C ASP A 8 -8.73 -38.55 -14.85
N GLU A 9 -9.36 -37.58 -15.51
CA GLU A 9 -8.91 -36.19 -15.49
C GLU A 9 -9.45 -35.56 -14.21
N ARG A 10 -8.82 -35.89 -13.08
CA ARG A 10 -8.94 -35.09 -11.86
C ARG A 10 -8.41 -33.69 -12.18
N VAL A 11 -9.33 -32.80 -12.55
CA VAL A 11 -9.09 -31.36 -12.53
C VAL A 11 -8.92 -30.99 -11.06
N GLU A 12 -7.67 -31.02 -10.58
CA GLU A 12 -7.31 -30.38 -9.32
C GLU A 12 -7.75 -28.91 -9.45
N PRO A 13 -8.64 -28.40 -8.57
CA PRO A 13 -8.95 -26.99 -8.60
C PRO A 13 -7.63 -26.24 -8.38
N ALA A 14 -7.26 -25.39 -9.34
CA ALA A 14 -6.13 -24.50 -9.16
C ALA A 14 -6.41 -23.66 -7.91
N GLU A 15 -5.66 -23.91 -6.84
CA GLU A 15 -5.61 -23.04 -5.66
C GLU A 15 -5.51 -21.60 -6.19
N PRO A 16 -6.37 -20.67 -5.74
CA PRO A 16 -6.25 -19.28 -6.17
C PRO A 16 -4.82 -18.85 -5.86
N ALA A 17 -4.08 -18.46 -6.90
CA ALA A 17 -2.74 -17.94 -6.71
C ALA A 17 -2.86 -16.80 -5.69
N ASP A 18 -2.13 -16.93 -4.59
CA ASP A 18 -2.11 -15.93 -3.55
C ASP A 18 -1.43 -14.69 -4.14
N ASP A 19 -2.23 -13.74 -4.65
CA ASP A 19 -1.74 -12.50 -5.27
C ASP A 19 -1.12 -11.53 -4.24
N TYR A 20 -1.07 -11.95 -2.98
CA TYR A 20 -0.35 -11.27 -1.91
C TYR A 20 1.18 -11.39 -2.11
N ASP A 21 1.80 -10.25 -2.42
CA ASP A 21 3.26 -10.10 -2.38
C ASP A 21 3.65 -9.31 -1.11
N PRO A 22 4.18 -9.97 -0.06
CA PRO A 22 4.54 -9.32 1.19
C PRO A 22 5.63 -8.26 1.02
N MET A 23 6.56 -8.45 0.09
CA MET A 23 7.64 -7.49 -0.13
C MET A 23 7.11 -6.19 -0.75
N ILE A 24 6.15 -6.31 -1.68
CA ILE A 24 5.53 -5.15 -2.32
C ILE A 24 4.60 -4.42 -1.35
N TYR A 25 3.85 -5.16 -0.52
CA TYR A 25 3.06 -4.58 0.56
C TYR A 25 3.92 -3.85 1.59
N ASP A 26 5.01 -4.45 2.06
CA ASP A 26 5.96 -3.81 2.97
C ASP A 26 6.59 -2.55 2.35
N ALA A 27 6.93 -2.60 1.06
CA ALA A 27 7.46 -1.44 0.35
C ALA A 27 6.42 -0.29 0.23
N MET A 28 5.12 -0.62 0.18
CA MET A 28 4.03 0.36 0.25
C MET A 28 3.92 0.96 1.66
N ARG A 29 3.97 0.13 2.71
CA ARG A 29 3.94 0.57 4.11
C ARG A 29 5.12 1.46 4.46
N GLU A 30 6.31 1.12 3.98
CA GLU A 30 7.50 1.94 4.16
C GLU A 30 7.37 3.32 3.49
N ALA A 31 6.77 3.39 2.29
CA ALA A 31 6.48 4.67 1.65
C ALA A 31 5.48 5.51 2.47
N ALA A 32 4.46 4.89 3.06
CA ALA A 32 3.51 5.57 3.94
C ALA A 32 4.21 6.10 5.20
N ASN A 33 5.07 5.29 5.82
CA ASN A 33 5.83 5.68 7.02
C ASN A 33 6.78 6.85 6.76
N ARG A 34 7.46 6.88 5.61
CA ARG A 34 8.33 8.01 5.24
C ARG A 34 7.54 9.30 5.06
N LEU A 35 6.40 9.24 4.38
CA LEU A 35 5.51 10.39 4.21
C LEU A 35 4.94 10.86 5.55
N GLY A 36 4.50 9.94 6.40
CA GLY A 36 4.05 10.25 7.76
C GLY A 36 5.15 10.89 8.61
N GLY A 37 6.38 10.37 8.53
CA GLY A 37 7.56 10.93 9.21
C GLY A 37 7.83 12.38 8.80
N LEU A 38 7.77 12.69 7.50
CA LEU A 38 7.88 14.06 6.99
C LEU A 38 6.77 14.96 7.57
N TYR A 39 5.52 14.52 7.58
CA TYR A 39 4.43 15.30 8.18
C TYR A 39 4.62 15.54 9.67
N MET A 40 5.12 14.54 10.42
CA MET A 40 5.43 14.70 11.83
C MET A 40 6.60 15.66 12.05
N GLU A 41 7.61 15.66 11.19
CA GLU A 41 8.67 16.67 11.22
C GLU A 41 8.10 18.08 11.04
N ARG A 42 7.22 18.28 10.05
CA ARG A 42 6.53 19.58 9.84
C ARG A 42 5.66 19.96 11.02
N TRP A 43 4.98 18.99 11.63
CA TRP A 43 4.21 19.19 12.85
C TRP A 43 5.08 19.71 13.99
N HIS A 44 6.28 19.16 14.17
CA HIS A 44 7.24 19.63 15.18
C HIS A 44 7.76 21.06 14.89
N GLN A 45 7.88 21.44 13.62
CA GLN A 45 8.36 22.76 13.18
C GLN A 45 7.26 23.83 13.13
N ALA A 46 5.99 23.43 13.11
CA ALA A 46 4.84 24.31 12.99
C ALA A 46 4.73 25.30 14.15
N ARG A 47 4.42 26.56 13.81
CA ARG A 47 4.41 27.70 14.73
C ARG A 47 3.02 28.08 15.20
N THR A 48 1.99 27.63 14.49
CA THR A 48 0.59 27.83 14.90
C THR A 48 -0.11 26.50 15.17
N THR A 49 -1.23 26.59 15.90
CA THR A 49 -2.08 25.42 16.15
C THR A 49 -2.69 24.91 14.86
N GLU A 50 -3.09 25.79 13.95
CA GLU A 50 -3.69 25.44 12.66
C GLU A 50 -2.71 24.66 11.78
N GLU A 51 -1.44 25.08 11.75
CA GLU A 51 -0.39 24.34 11.05
C GLU A 51 -0.17 22.95 11.66
N ARG A 52 -0.15 22.85 12.99
CA ARG A 52 -0.04 21.56 13.69
C ARG A 52 -1.22 20.65 13.35
N ASP A 53 -2.45 21.15 13.43
CA ASP A 53 -3.63 20.34 13.14
C ASP A 53 -3.63 19.85 11.69
N LEU A 54 -3.21 20.69 10.74
CA LEU A 54 -3.06 20.30 9.35
C LEU A 54 -2.08 19.12 9.18
N TRP A 55 -0.88 19.22 9.75
CA TRP A 55 0.13 18.17 9.60
C TRP A 55 -0.26 16.87 10.30
N LEU A 56 -0.91 16.99 11.46
CA LEU A 56 -1.44 15.83 12.18
C LEU A 56 -2.54 15.13 11.38
N GLN A 57 -3.49 15.89 10.82
CA GLN A 57 -4.56 15.34 9.97
C GLN A 57 -3.99 14.64 8.73
N LYS A 58 -2.97 15.22 8.10
CA LYS A 58 -2.28 14.59 6.96
C LYS A 58 -1.61 13.27 7.33
N ASN A 59 -0.94 13.22 8.48
CA ASN A 59 -0.34 11.98 8.98
C ASN A 59 -1.39 10.89 9.23
N ILE A 60 -2.50 11.24 9.91
CA ILE A 60 -3.62 10.32 10.15
C ILE A 60 -4.21 9.82 8.83
N ALA A 61 -4.43 10.72 7.87
CA ALA A 61 -4.98 10.36 6.56
C ALA A 61 -4.10 9.35 5.82
N VAL A 62 -2.78 9.52 5.81
CA VAL A 62 -1.85 8.58 5.17
C VAL A 62 -1.92 7.20 5.81
N SER A 63 -1.98 7.10 7.14
CA SER A 63 -2.14 5.82 7.83
C SER A 63 -3.44 5.12 7.42
N LEU A 64 -4.56 5.84 7.45
CA LEU A 64 -5.87 5.31 7.05
C LEU A 64 -5.89 4.86 5.58
N GLU A 65 -5.28 5.64 4.68
CA GLU A 65 -5.19 5.28 3.26
C GLU A 65 -4.36 4.01 3.03
N ALA A 66 -3.26 3.84 3.78
CA ALA A 66 -2.40 2.66 3.65
C ALA A 66 -3.06 1.40 4.25
N ASP A 67 -3.83 1.56 5.32
CA ASP A 67 -4.58 0.46 5.95
C ASP A 67 -5.78 0.00 5.11
N ALA A 68 -6.32 0.87 4.25
CA ALA A 68 -7.48 0.58 3.40
C ALA A 68 -7.15 -0.13 2.08
N VAL A 69 -5.87 -0.32 1.75
CA VAL A 69 -5.45 -1.01 0.52
C VAL A 69 -5.75 -2.50 0.61
N ASP A 70 -6.33 -3.08 -0.43
CA ASP A 70 -6.41 -4.53 -0.55
C ASP A 70 -5.01 -5.12 -0.76
N SER A 71 -4.49 -5.80 0.26
CA SER A 71 -3.16 -6.41 0.23
C SER A 71 -3.04 -7.53 -0.80
N TYR A 72 -4.14 -8.17 -1.18
CA TYR A 72 -4.16 -9.23 -2.18
C TYR A 72 -4.26 -8.69 -3.62
N SER A 73 -4.42 -7.37 -3.78
CA SER A 73 -4.43 -6.73 -5.10
C SER A 73 -3.06 -6.09 -5.39
N LEU A 74 -2.19 -6.81 -6.10
CA LEU A 74 -0.88 -6.30 -6.51
C LEU A 74 -0.97 -4.94 -7.20
N ALA A 75 -1.98 -4.74 -8.04
CA ALA A 75 -2.22 -3.49 -8.75
C ALA A 75 -2.54 -2.33 -7.78
N GLU A 76 -3.38 -2.56 -6.78
CA GLU A 76 -3.71 -1.53 -5.78
C GLU A 76 -2.52 -1.19 -4.89
N VAL A 77 -1.77 -2.20 -4.43
CA VAL A 77 -0.57 -1.99 -3.61
C VAL A 77 0.48 -1.18 -4.37
N GLN A 78 0.75 -1.53 -5.63
CA GLN A 78 1.69 -0.80 -6.47
C GLN A 78 1.22 0.63 -6.76
N ALA A 79 -0.07 0.81 -7.06
CA ALA A 79 -0.65 2.13 -7.30
C ALA A 79 -0.54 3.03 -6.06
N LYS A 80 -0.92 2.52 -4.88
CA LYS A 80 -0.81 3.27 -3.63
C LYS A 80 0.64 3.58 -3.28
N ARG A 81 1.57 2.64 -3.46
CA ARG A 81 3.01 2.91 -3.26
C ARG A 81 3.50 4.03 -4.15
N ALA A 82 3.22 3.99 -5.45
CA ALA A 82 3.63 5.02 -6.40
C ALA A 82 3.00 6.39 -6.08
N GLU A 83 1.76 6.40 -5.61
CA GLU A 83 1.11 7.61 -5.11
C GLU A 83 1.83 8.20 -3.90
N LEU A 84 2.10 7.40 -2.87
CA LEU A 84 2.76 7.84 -1.64
C LEU A 84 4.16 8.39 -1.90
N VAL A 85 4.94 7.73 -2.78
CA VAL A 85 6.26 8.22 -3.20
C VAL A 85 6.17 9.58 -3.88
N ARG A 86 5.24 9.76 -4.84
CA ARG A 86 5.05 11.05 -5.51
C ARG A 86 4.62 12.16 -4.54
N ARG A 87 3.75 11.84 -3.59
CA ARG A 87 3.33 12.78 -2.54
C ARG A 87 4.52 13.20 -1.67
N PHE A 88 5.36 12.24 -1.25
CA PHE A 88 6.59 12.52 -0.51
C PHE A 88 7.50 13.47 -1.28
N GLU A 89 7.84 13.15 -2.52
CA GLU A 89 8.70 14.00 -3.36
C GLU A 89 8.12 15.41 -3.57
N ALA A 90 6.80 15.52 -3.67
CA ALA A 90 6.13 16.82 -3.83
C ALA A 90 6.18 17.66 -2.56
N GLU A 91 6.04 17.06 -1.38
CA GLU A 91 6.07 17.75 -0.09
C GLU A 91 7.50 18.06 0.38
N ASP A 92 8.44 17.17 0.08
CA ASP A 92 9.87 17.36 0.39
C ASP A 92 10.48 18.49 -0.45
N ARG A 93 10.14 18.57 -1.75
CA ARG A 93 10.63 19.64 -2.64
C ARG A 93 10.05 21.03 -2.32
N ARG A 94 9.02 21.09 -1.48
CA ARG A 94 8.43 22.34 -0.97
C ARG A 94 9.10 22.83 0.32
N ALA A 95 10.03 22.05 0.90
CA ALA A 95 10.90 22.45 2.01
C ALA A 95 11.88 23.54 1.58
#